data_AF-A0A350DPC2-F1
#
_entry.id   AF-A0A350DPC2-F1
#
_cell.length_a   1.000
_cell.length_b   1.000
_cell.length_c   1.000
_cell.angle_alpha   90.00
_cell.angle_beta   90.00
_cell.angle_gamma   90.00
#
_symmetry.space_group_name_H-M   'P 1'
#
loop_
_entity.id
_entity.type
_entity.pdbx_description
1 polymer ?
#
loop_
_entity_poly.entity_id
_entity_poly.type
_entity_poly.pdbx_seq_one_letter_code
_entity_poly.pdbx_strand_id
1 'polypeptide(L)'
;MNTTPHIHAMIVAAGRGSRFGASIAKQYTKLQGQTLLQHSVARLASSRYIDQCLLVIAKDDHTAQTLNFALPIEYTSGGAERWQSVQAGVEALIRAGAHDSDLVLIHDAARPAVPQQDIDKVIKAALQEPYGAILATPVADTLKQSYTASYKHASAVSEAINSAKGKQHSYVERTLERSNMWQAQTPQVFR
;
A
#
# COMPACT_ATOMS: atom_id res chain seq x y z
N MET A 1 11.05 -10.05 31.51
CA MET A 1 11.49 -8.76 30.93
C MET A 1 10.33 -8.25 30.10
N ASN A 2 9.66 -7.18 30.52
CA ASN A 2 8.64 -6.53 29.69
C ASN A 2 9.37 -5.61 28.70
N THR A 3 9.91 -6.18 27.63
CA THR A 3 10.45 -5.40 26.52
C THR A 3 9.26 -5.02 25.65
N THR A 4 8.88 -3.75 25.68
CA THR A 4 7.95 -3.21 24.69
C THR A 4 8.54 -3.47 23.30
N PRO A 5 7.80 -4.10 22.36
CA PRO A 5 8.27 -4.36 21.00
C PRO A 5 8.83 -3.10 20.35
N HIS A 6 9.98 -3.20 19.66
CA HIS A 6 10.40 -2.12 18.76
C HIS A 6 9.47 -2.08 17.55
N ILE A 7 9.25 -0.89 17.00
CA ILE A 7 8.39 -0.70 15.84
C ILE A 7 9.25 -0.20 14.68
N HIS A 8 9.45 -1.05 13.69
CA HIS A 8 10.19 -0.76 12.48
C HIS A 8 9.24 -0.24 11.42
N ALA A 9 9.23 1.08 11.20
CA ALA A 9 8.40 1.67 10.16
C ALA A 9 9.07 1.58 8.78
N MET A 10 8.29 1.20 7.78
CA MET A 10 8.73 1.03 6.41
C MET A 10 7.71 1.65 5.44
N ILE A 11 8.22 2.38 4.45
CA ILE A 11 7.43 2.82 3.30
C ILE A 11 7.90 2.09 2.06
N VAL A 12 6.97 1.46 1.35
CA VAL A 12 7.24 0.86 0.03
C VAL A 12 6.99 1.88 -1.08
N ALA A 13 8.05 2.19 -1.83
CA ALA A 13 8.11 3.23 -2.84
C ALA A 13 8.81 2.78 -4.14
N ALA A 14 9.11 1.48 -4.32
CA ALA A 14 9.78 0.98 -5.52
C ALA A 14 8.87 0.91 -6.77
N GLY A 15 7.55 1.06 -6.59
CA GLY A 15 6.60 1.06 -7.69
C GLY A 15 6.76 2.30 -8.59
N ARG A 16 6.81 2.09 -9.91
CA ARG A 16 6.93 3.18 -10.90
C ARG A 16 5.62 3.90 -11.22
N GLY A 17 4.48 3.41 -10.70
CA GLY A 17 3.18 4.07 -10.89
C GLY A 17 2.68 4.06 -12.34
N SER A 18 2.87 2.96 -13.08
CA SER A 18 2.50 2.83 -14.51
C SER A 18 1.06 3.22 -14.87
N ARG A 19 0.12 3.15 -13.91
CA ARG A 19 -1.29 3.55 -14.06
C ARG A 19 -1.55 5.05 -13.86
N PHE A 20 -0.56 5.80 -13.35
CA PHE A 20 -0.71 7.20 -12.97
C PHE A 20 -0.50 8.17 -14.16
N GLY A 21 -0.04 7.68 -15.32
CA GLY A 21 0.01 8.44 -16.57
C GLY A 21 0.99 9.62 -16.59
N ALA A 22 1.79 9.81 -15.54
CA ALA A 22 2.79 10.86 -15.45
C ALA A 22 4.17 10.36 -15.94
N SER A 23 5.01 11.28 -16.40
CA SER A 23 6.42 11.02 -16.74
C SER A 23 7.30 10.74 -15.52
N ILE A 24 6.83 11.12 -14.33
CA ILE A 24 7.50 10.90 -13.05
C ILE A 24 6.74 9.86 -12.22
N ALA A 25 7.46 9.09 -11.41
CA ALA A 25 6.83 8.13 -10.50
C ALA A 25 5.91 8.87 -9.51
N LYS A 26 4.72 8.31 -9.26
CA LYS A 26 3.64 8.98 -8.51
C LYS A 26 4.10 9.54 -7.16
N GLN A 27 4.94 8.81 -6.43
CA GLN A 27 5.47 9.19 -5.13
C GLN A 27 6.29 10.50 -5.15
N TYR A 28 6.81 10.91 -6.31
CA TYR A 28 7.54 12.17 -6.50
C TYR A 28 6.69 13.34 -6.98
N THR A 29 5.41 13.11 -7.24
CA THR A 29 4.47 14.21 -7.54
C THR A 29 4.40 15.16 -6.36
N LYS A 30 4.39 16.46 -6.63
CA LYS A 30 4.33 17.48 -5.58
C LYS A 30 2.89 17.81 -5.18
N LEU A 31 2.66 17.92 -3.89
CA LEU A 31 1.46 18.49 -3.27
C LEU A 31 1.95 19.57 -2.30
N GLN A 32 1.49 20.82 -2.50
CA GLN A 32 1.90 21.96 -1.66
C GLN A 32 3.44 22.09 -1.48
N GLY A 33 4.19 21.88 -2.56
CA GLY A 33 5.65 22.06 -2.59
C GLY A 33 6.49 20.85 -2.16
N GLN A 34 5.90 19.85 -1.49
CA GLN A 34 6.58 18.61 -1.08
C GLN A 34 6.09 17.41 -1.88
N THR A 35 6.93 16.38 -2.04
CA THR A 35 6.54 15.14 -2.72
C THR A 35 5.54 14.33 -1.90
N LEU A 36 4.73 13.49 -2.55
CA LEU A 36 3.84 12.56 -1.82
C LEU A 36 4.62 11.65 -0.87
N LEU A 37 5.84 11.26 -1.23
CA LEU A 37 6.75 10.51 -0.38
C LEU A 37 7.13 11.30 0.89
N GLN A 38 7.51 12.57 0.75
CA GLN A 38 7.81 13.45 1.89
C GLN A 38 6.60 13.59 2.83
N HIS A 39 5.40 13.80 2.26
CA HIS A 39 4.17 13.84 3.05
C HIS A 39 3.93 12.52 3.79
N SER A 40 4.09 11.38 3.11
CA SER A 40 3.88 10.06 3.72
C SER A 40 4.86 9.79 4.87
N VAL A 41 6.14 10.16 4.72
CA VAL A 41 7.11 10.10 5.81
C VAL A 41 6.72 11.03 6.95
N ALA A 42 6.30 12.27 6.65
CA ALA A 42 5.85 13.22 7.66
C ALA A 42 4.60 12.73 8.44
N ARG A 43 3.71 11.96 7.81
CA ARG A 43 2.60 11.31 8.52
C ARG A 43 3.11 10.28 9.53
N LEU A 44 4.07 9.44 9.16
CA LEU A 44 4.66 8.48 10.10
C LEU A 44 5.41 9.19 11.23
N ALA A 45 6.13 10.27 10.92
CA ALA A 45 6.86 11.11 11.87
C ALA A 45 5.96 11.73 12.97
N SER A 46 4.66 11.85 12.71
CA SER A 46 3.71 12.37 13.70
C SER A 46 3.39 11.39 14.82
N SER A 47 3.71 10.10 14.65
CA SER A 47 3.48 9.08 15.68
C SER A 47 4.67 8.99 16.63
N ARG A 48 4.41 9.03 17.93
CA ARG A 48 5.43 8.88 18.99
C ARG A 48 6.08 7.49 19.05
N TYR A 49 5.58 6.55 18.25
CA TYR A 49 6.05 5.16 18.21
C TYR A 49 7.10 4.94 17.10
N ILE A 50 7.37 5.96 16.29
CA ILE A 50 8.18 5.84 15.07
C ILE A 50 9.32 6.85 15.14
N ASP A 51 10.54 6.35 15.33
CA ASP A 51 11.75 7.17 15.43
C ASP A 51 12.58 7.21 14.14
N GLN A 52 12.38 6.23 13.25
CA GLN A 52 13.08 6.10 11.98
C GLN A 52 12.21 5.40 10.94
N CYS A 53 12.57 5.49 9.66
CA CYS A 53 11.84 4.83 8.59
C CYS A 53 12.77 4.19 7.56
N LEU A 54 12.48 2.92 7.21
CA LEU A 54 13.06 2.26 6.06
C LEU A 54 12.29 2.63 4.79
N LEU A 55 12.97 3.23 3.81
CA LEU A 55 12.43 3.45 2.48
C LEU A 55 12.88 2.34 1.53
N VAL A 56 11.90 1.59 1.02
CA VAL A 56 12.13 0.60 -0.04
C VAL A 56 11.89 1.26 -1.39
N ILE A 57 12.97 1.51 -2.14
CA ILE A 57 12.95 2.25 -3.41
C ILE A 57 13.40 1.38 -4.58
N ALA A 58 13.15 1.82 -5.82
CA ALA A 58 13.66 1.09 -6.97
C ALA A 58 15.20 1.20 -7.02
N LYS A 59 15.88 0.20 -7.57
CA LYS A 59 17.35 0.15 -7.62
C LYS A 59 17.96 1.34 -8.39
N ASP A 60 17.24 1.83 -9.39
CA ASP A 60 17.61 2.98 -10.24
C ASP A 60 17.06 4.32 -9.71
N ASP A 61 16.48 4.33 -8.51
CA ASP A 61 15.89 5.53 -7.93
C ASP A 61 16.91 6.34 -7.14
N HIS A 62 17.41 7.40 -7.77
CA HIS A 62 18.29 8.37 -7.13
C HIS A 62 17.53 9.56 -6.52
N THR A 63 16.22 9.69 -6.78
CA THR A 63 15.46 10.88 -6.39
C THR A 63 15.22 10.89 -4.88
N ALA A 64 14.88 9.74 -4.28
CA ALA A 64 14.58 9.65 -2.85
C ALA A 64 15.71 10.21 -1.97
N GLN A 65 16.97 9.97 -2.33
CA GLN A 65 18.14 10.39 -1.55
C GLN A 65 18.42 11.90 -1.63
N THR A 66 17.77 12.61 -2.56
CA THR A 66 17.90 14.07 -2.69
C THR A 66 16.86 14.84 -1.86
N LEU A 67 15.91 14.13 -1.25
CA LEU A 67 14.80 14.72 -0.49
C LEU A 67 15.15 14.85 0.99
N ASN A 68 14.72 15.94 1.60
CA ASN A 68 14.75 16.11 3.05
C ASN A 68 13.48 15.50 3.66
N PHE A 69 13.66 14.64 4.66
CA PHE A 69 12.59 13.90 5.33
C PHE A 69 12.44 14.31 6.79
N ALA A 70 11.24 14.09 7.34
CA ALA A 70 10.91 14.39 8.73
C ALA A 70 11.39 13.32 9.73
N LEU A 71 11.97 12.21 9.23
CA LEU A 71 12.56 11.12 10.01
C LEU A 71 13.94 10.78 9.45
N PRO A 72 14.86 10.22 10.27
CA PRO A 72 16.01 9.48 9.79
C PRO A 72 15.56 8.35 8.86
N ILE A 73 16.24 8.23 7.72
CA ILE A 73 15.89 7.26 6.68
C ILE A 73 17.01 6.26 6.46
N GLU A 74 16.65 4.98 6.49
CA GLU A 74 17.44 3.91 5.90
C GLU A 74 16.87 3.54 4.54
N TYR A 75 17.71 3.03 3.64
CA TYR A 75 17.32 2.70 2.28
C TYR A 75 17.59 1.24 1.96
N THR A 76 16.67 0.62 1.25
CA THR A 76 16.90 -0.68 0.60
C THR A 76 16.24 -0.72 -0.77
N SER A 77 16.73 -1.60 -1.64
CA SER A 77 16.15 -1.79 -2.97
C SER A 77 14.97 -2.76 -2.92
N GLY A 78 13.85 -2.37 -3.53
CA GLY A 78 12.67 -3.20 -3.72
C GLY A 78 12.70 -4.06 -4.98
N GLY A 79 11.66 -4.88 -5.14
CA GLY A 79 11.45 -5.71 -6.33
C GLY A 79 10.50 -5.09 -7.35
N ALA A 80 10.17 -5.85 -8.40
CA ALA A 80 9.27 -5.42 -9.47
C ALA A 80 7.82 -5.24 -8.98
N GLU A 81 7.39 -6.11 -8.07
CA GLU A 81 6.07 -6.10 -7.47
C GLU A 81 6.09 -5.55 -6.03
N ARG A 82 4.93 -5.08 -5.57
CA ARG A 82 4.79 -4.54 -4.20
C ARG A 82 5.20 -5.55 -3.14
N TRP A 83 4.79 -6.81 -3.28
CA TRP A 83 5.10 -7.86 -2.29
C TRP A 83 6.61 -8.17 -2.22
N GLN A 84 7.32 -8.12 -3.35
CA GLN A 84 8.77 -8.31 -3.39
C GLN A 84 9.49 -7.15 -2.68
N SER A 85 8.96 -5.94 -2.80
CA SER A 85 9.48 -4.78 -2.08
C SER A 85 9.25 -4.89 -0.57
N VAL A 86 8.07 -5.36 -0.14
CA VAL A 86 7.82 -5.65 1.28
C VAL A 86 8.80 -6.70 1.79
N GLN A 87 8.97 -7.81 1.06
CA GLN A 87 9.89 -8.87 1.43
C GLN A 87 11.34 -8.37 1.58
N ALA A 88 11.86 -7.64 0.59
CA ALA A 88 13.21 -7.09 0.63
C ALA A 88 13.43 -6.14 1.81
N GLY A 89 12.39 -5.40 2.20
CA GLY A 89 12.39 -4.55 3.37
C GLY A 89 12.43 -5.32 4.68
N VAL A 90 11.59 -6.34 4.84
CA VAL A 90 11.62 -7.23 6.02
C VAL A 90 12.98 -7.91 6.16
N GLU A 91 13.54 -8.42 5.06
CA GLU A 91 14.88 -9.02 5.08
C GLU A 91 15.98 -8.01 5.46
N ALA A 92 15.82 -6.73 5.08
CA ALA A 92 16.75 -5.68 5.50
C ALA A 92 16.67 -5.40 7.00
N LEU A 93 15.45 -5.34 7.56
CA LEU A 93 15.23 -5.17 9.00
C LEU A 93 15.81 -6.35 9.80
N ILE A 94 15.62 -7.59 9.34
CA ILE A 94 16.20 -8.78 9.97
C ILE A 94 17.72 -8.70 9.95
N ARG A 95 18.35 -8.32 8.82
CA ARG A 95 19.81 -8.14 8.75
C ARG A 95 20.32 -7.01 9.65
N ALA A 96 19.49 -6.00 9.91
CA ALA A 96 19.79 -4.91 10.83
C ALA A 96 19.58 -5.29 12.32
N GLY A 97 19.08 -6.50 12.60
CA GLY A 97 18.93 -7.02 13.96
C GLY A 97 17.50 -7.00 14.51
N ALA A 98 16.48 -6.80 13.67
CA ALA A 98 15.09 -6.98 14.10
C ALA A 98 14.84 -8.43 14.55
N HIS A 99 14.01 -8.61 15.58
CA HIS A 99 13.69 -9.90 16.18
C HIS A 99 12.19 -10.21 16.12
N ASP A 100 11.81 -11.48 16.27
CA ASP A 100 10.41 -11.96 16.20
C ASP A 100 9.45 -11.28 17.21
N SER A 101 9.98 -10.60 18.22
CA SER A 101 9.19 -9.84 19.19
C SER A 101 8.84 -8.42 18.72
N ASP A 102 9.50 -7.92 17.69
CA ASP A 102 9.30 -6.59 17.14
C ASP A 102 8.04 -6.52 16.27
N LEU A 103 7.68 -5.31 15.85
CA LEU A 103 6.61 -5.07 14.89
C LEU A 103 7.17 -4.36 13.66
N VAL A 104 6.69 -4.75 12.48
CA VAL A 104 6.92 -4.01 11.23
C VAL A 104 5.66 -3.25 10.84
N LEU A 105 5.78 -1.93 10.67
CA LEU A 105 4.74 -1.08 10.11
C LEU A 105 5.02 -0.84 8.64
N ILE A 106 4.08 -1.20 7.77
CA ILE A 106 4.20 -1.10 6.31
C ILE A 106 3.21 -0.06 5.81
N HIS A 107 3.71 1.00 5.16
CA HIS A 107 2.90 2.06 4.57
C HIS A 107 3.20 2.25 3.08
N ASP A 108 2.21 2.72 2.30
CA ASP A 108 2.43 3.01 0.88
C ASP A 108 2.79 4.49 0.69
N ALA A 109 3.82 4.76 -0.13
CA ALA A 109 4.26 6.13 -0.42
C ALA A 109 3.20 7.03 -1.10
N ALA A 110 2.19 6.41 -1.72
CA ALA A 110 1.11 7.12 -2.41
C ALA A 110 -0.11 7.42 -1.52
N ARG A 111 0.01 7.30 -0.19
CA ARG A 111 -1.05 7.55 0.79
C ARG A 111 -0.62 8.62 1.81
N PRO A 112 -0.48 9.89 1.38
CA PRO A 112 0.06 10.98 2.19
C PRO A 112 -0.90 11.53 3.26
N ALA A 113 -2.14 11.01 3.34
CA ALA A 113 -3.23 11.64 4.08
C ALA A 113 -3.74 10.80 5.26
N VAL A 114 -2.97 9.82 5.75
CA VAL A 114 -3.40 8.99 6.90
C VAL A 114 -3.37 9.80 8.21
N PRO A 115 -4.49 9.92 8.97
CA PRO A 115 -4.52 10.61 10.26
C PRO A 115 -3.55 10.02 11.30
N GLN A 116 -2.96 10.86 12.15
CA GLN A 116 -2.02 10.43 13.21
C GLN A 116 -2.71 9.45 14.17
N GLN A 117 -3.94 9.79 14.56
CA GLN A 117 -4.77 8.95 15.43
C GLN A 117 -4.96 7.53 14.87
N ASP A 118 -5.02 7.37 13.54
CA ASP A 118 -5.22 6.07 12.91
C ASP A 118 -3.91 5.27 12.89
N ILE A 119 -2.77 5.93 12.68
CA ILE A 119 -1.44 5.31 12.84
C ILE A 119 -1.26 4.78 14.26
N ASP A 120 -1.52 5.63 15.26
CA ASP A 120 -1.40 5.23 16.67
C ASP A 120 -2.39 4.11 17.03
N LYS A 121 -3.59 4.13 16.47
CA LYS A 121 -4.61 3.12 16.70
C LYS A 121 -4.23 1.76 16.12
N VAL A 122 -3.72 1.71 14.89
CA VAL A 122 -3.32 0.43 14.28
C VAL A 122 -2.09 -0.17 14.99
N ILE A 123 -1.15 0.66 15.43
CA ILE A 123 -0.01 0.22 16.25
C ILE A 123 -0.49 -0.38 17.57
N LYS A 124 -1.36 0.33 18.30
CA LYS A 124 -1.90 -0.16 19.58
C LYS A 124 -2.69 -1.46 19.43
N ALA A 125 -3.47 -1.58 18.35
CA ALA A 125 -4.19 -2.82 18.05
C ALA A 125 -3.20 -3.97 17.78
N ALA A 126 -2.18 -3.74 16.95
CA ALA A 126 -1.18 -4.77 16.65
C ALA A 126 -0.40 -5.23 17.89
N LEU A 127 -0.14 -4.35 18.86
CA LEU A 127 0.48 -4.70 20.14
C LEU A 127 -0.38 -5.65 20.98
N GLN A 128 -1.70 -5.61 20.82
CA GLN A 128 -2.66 -6.43 21.56
C GLN A 128 -2.99 -7.76 20.86
N GLU A 129 -2.68 -7.86 19.57
CA GLU A 129 -3.02 -9.02 18.75
C GLU A 129 -1.80 -9.93 18.49
N PRO A 130 -2.00 -11.25 18.34
CA PRO A 130 -0.91 -12.18 18.07
C PRO A 130 -0.35 -12.03 16.65
N TYR A 131 -1.15 -11.56 15.67
CA TYR A 131 -0.74 -11.49 14.26
C TYR A 131 -0.51 -10.08 13.74
N GLY A 132 -1.03 -9.05 14.42
CA GLY A 132 -0.96 -7.67 13.96
C GLY A 132 -2.33 -7.07 13.65
N ALA A 133 -2.33 -5.91 12.97
CA ALA A 133 -3.53 -5.16 12.64
C ALA A 133 -3.35 -4.34 11.36
N ILE A 134 -4.45 -4.04 10.67
CA ILE A 134 -4.47 -3.18 9.50
C ILE A 134 -5.51 -2.06 9.66
N LEU A 135 -5.28 -0.94 8.98
CA LEU A 135 -6.35 0.02 8.72
C LEU A 135 -7.30 -0.51 7.64
N ALA A 136 -8.59 -0.26 7.79
CA ALA A 136 -9.60 -0.64 6.81
C ALA A 136 -10.81 0.31 6.84
N THR A 137 -11.50 0.43 5.71
CA THR A 137 -12.76 1.19 5.58
C THR A 137 -13.89 0.29 5.07
N PRO A 138 -15.14 0.40 5.55
CA PRO A 138 -16.24 -0.39 5.00
C PRO A 138 -16.44 -0.14 3.50
N VAL A 139 -16.81 -1.17 2.75
CA VAL A 139 -17.13 -1.01 1.31
C VAL A 139 -18.40 -0.18 1.14
N ALA A 140 -18.27 1.01 0.54
CA ALA A 140 -19.37 1.96 0.34
C ALA A 140 -20.20 1.69 -0.92
N ASP A 141 -19.59 1.11 -1.96
CA ASP A 141 -20.24 0.88 -3.24
C ASP A 141 -20.84 -0.53 -3.35
N THR A 142 -21.87 -0.67 -4.19
CA THR A 142 -22.39 -1.98 -4.57
C THR A 142 -21.36 -2.72 -5.43
N LEU A 143 -20.88 -3.88 -4.95
CA LEU A 143 -19.94 -4.70 -5.68
C LEU A 143 -20.66 -5.69 -6.61
N LYS A 144 -20.15 -5.84 -7.84
CA LYS A 144 -20.62 -6.81 -8.82
C LYS A 144 -19.52 -7.82 -9.10
N GLN A 145 -19.85 -9.10 -9.03
CA GLN A 145 -19.00 -10.15 -9.58
C GLN A 145 -19.26 -10.21 -11.09
N SER A 146 -18.19 -10.23 -11.89
CA SER A 146 -18.29 -10.34 -13.34
C SER A 146 -17.88 -11.73 -13.82
N TYR A 147 -18.47 -12.16 -14.94
CA TYR A 147 -17.97 -13.30 -15.72
C TYR A 147 -17.66 -12.85 -17.15
N THR A 148 -16.79 -13.60 -17.81
CA THR A 148 -16.39 -13.28 -19.18
C THR A 148 -16.93 -14.34 -20.12
N ALA A 149 -17.79 -13.94 -21.07
CA ALA A 149 -18.33 -14.84 -22.08
C ALA A 149 -17.60 -14.64 -23.42
N SER A 150 -17.11 -15.74 -24.00
CA SER A 150 -16.78 -15.77 -25.43
C SER A 150 -18.07 -15.88 -26.24
N TYR A 151 -18.30 -14.99 -27.20
CA TYR A 151 -19.48 -14.96 -28.09
C TYR A 151 -19.87 -16.34 -28.66
N LYS A 152 -20.74 -17.08 -27.96
CA LYS A 152 -21.50 -18.22 -28.51
C LYS A 152 -22.94 -18.35 -27.95
N HIS A 153 -23.36 -17.49 -27.02
CA HIS A 153 -24.70 -17.51 -26.40
C HIS A 153 -25.40 -16.13 -26.35
N ALA A 154 -25.18 -15.28 -27.36
CA ALA A 154 -26.00 -14.09 -27.54
C ALA A 154 -27.30 -14.47 -28.29
N SER A 155 -28.22 -15.17 -27.62
CA SER A 155 -29.62 -15.16 -28.07
C SER A 155 -30.28 -13.88 -27.54
N ALA A 156 -30.87 -13.13 -28.48
CA ALA A 156 -31.83 -12.03 -28.28
C ALA A 156 -31.38 -10.58 -27.99
N VAL A 157 -30.08 -10.20 -27.97
CA VAL A 157 -29.69 -8.76 -27.81
C VAL A 157 -28.68 -8.25 -28.86
N SER A 158 -28.48 -8.99 -29.97
CA SER A 158 -27.38 -8.70 -30.91
C SER A 158 -27.85 -8.21 -32.28
N GLU A 159 -28.23 -6.93 -32.37
CA GLU A 159 -28.17 -6.22 -33.66
C GLU A 159 -27.38 -4.89 -33.62
N ALA A 160 -27.06 -4.32 -32.44
CA ALA A 160 -26.40 -3.01 -32.37
C ALA A 160 -24.85 -3.02 -32.22
N ILE A 161 -24.19 -4.17 -32.01
CA ILE A 161 -22.75 -4.22 -31.61
C ILE A 161 -21.89 -5.03 -32.60
N ASN A 162 -22.24 -5.08 -33.88
CA ASN A 162 -21.45 -5.76 -34.91
C ASN A 162 -20.35 -4.87 -35.51
N SER A 163 -19.40 -4.37 -34.69
CA SER A 163 -18.25 -3.60 -35.21
C SER A 163 -16.90 -3.83 -34.51
N ALA A 164 -16.77 -4.72 -33.52
CA ALA A 164 -15.47 -4.97 -32.89
C ALA A 164 -15.12 -6.46 -32.78
N LYS A 165 -14.43 -6.99 -33.80
CA LYS A 165 -13.71 -8.27 -33.71
C LYS A 165 -12.72 -8.20 -32.54
N GLY A 166 -12.87 -9.07 -31.54
CA GLY A 166 -11.81 -9.40 -30.58
C GLY A 166 -11.93 -8.85 -29.15
N LYS A 167 -13.01 -8.14 -28.76
CA LYS A 167 -13.18 -7.72 -27.36
C LYS A 167 -13.93 -8.78 -26.55
N GLN A 168 -13.27 -9.38 -25.57
CA GLN A 168 -13.94 -10.11 -24.50
C GLN A 168 -14.82 -9.12 -23.74
N HIS A 169 -16.13 -9.37 -23.69
CA HIS A 169 -17.04 -8.54 -22.91
C HIS A 169 -17.27 -9.18 -21.53
N SER A 170 -17.13 -8.35 -20.49
CA SER A 170 -17.46 -8.75 -19.11
C SER A 170 -18.94 -8.43 -18.85
N TYR A 171 -19.65 -9.39 -18.29
CA TYR A 171 -21.06 -9.27 -17.91
C TYR A 171 -21.19 -9.38 -16.39
N VAL A 172 -22.22 -8.75 -15.83
CA VAL A 172 -22.52 -8.86 -14.40
C VAL A 172 -23.09 -10.26 -14.13
N GLU A 173 -22.43 -11.02 -13.27
CA GLU A 173 -22.91 -12.31 -12.79
C GLU A 173 -23.91 -12.13 -11.65
N ARG A 174 -23.51 -11.37 -10.62
CA ARG A 174 -24.32 -11.13 -9.42
C ARG A 174 -23.82 -9.94 -8.61
N THR A 175 -24.66 -9.47 -7.69
CA THR A 175 -24.27 -8.52 -6.63
C THR A 175 -23.65 -9.27 -5.47
N LEU A 176 -22.55 -8.76 -4.92
CA LEU A 176 -21.94 -9.29 -3.70
C LEU A 176 -22.53 -8.61 -2.45
N GLU A 177 -22.74 -9.38 -1.38
CA GLU A 177 -23.10 -8.85 -0.07
C GLU A 177 -21.91 -8.11 0.53
N ARG A 178 -22.07 -6.82 0.86
CA ARG A 178 -20.97 -5.95 1.32
C ARG A 178 -20.96 -5.64 2.81
N SER A 179 -21.92 -6.16 3.59
CA SER A 179 -22.11 -5.85 5.02
C SER A 179 -20.85 -6.12 5.86
N ASN A 180 -20.11 -7.18 5.50
CA ASN A 180 -18.86 -7.59 6.15
C ASN A 180 -17.63 -7.42 5.25
N MET A 181 -17.71 -6.56 4.23
CA MET A 181 -16.60 -6.30 3.32
C MET A 181 -15.91 -4.98 3.64
N TRP A 182 -14.59 -5.02 3.70
CA TRP A 182 -13.75 -3.88 4.03
C TRP A 182 -12.68 -3.69 2.96
N GLN A 183 -12.39 -2.44 2.64
CA GLN A 183 -11.27 -2.05 1.80
C GLN A 183 -10.04 -1.91 2.69
N ALA A 184 -9.04 -2.77 2.45
CA ALA A 184 -7.76 -2.68 3.15
C ALA A 184 -7.07 -1.35 2.83
N GLN A 185 -6.55 -0.71 3.88
CA GLN A 185 -5.76 0.51 3.82
C GLN A 185 -4.36 0.25 4.38
N THR A 186 -3.53 1.29 4.42
CA THR A 186 -2.23 1.29 5.10
C THR A 186 -2.12 2.53 5.99
N PRO A 187 -1.37 2.50 7.10
CA PRO A 187 -0.42 1.44 7.49
C PRO A 187 -1.03 0.09 7.89
N GLN A 188 -0.22 -0.94 7.74
CA GLN A 188 -0.46 -2.31 8.20
C GLN A 188 0.69 -2.71 9.12
N VAL A 189 0.40 -3.30 10.28
CA VAL A 189 1.39 -3.58 11.31
C VAL A 189 1.34 -5.06 11.66
N PHE A 190 2.48 -5.75 11.58
CA PHE A 190 2.60 -7.19 11.80
C PHE A 190 3.78 -7.52 12.71
N ARG A 191 3.77 -8.71 13.31
CA ARG A 191 4.94 -9.31 13.96
C ARG A 191 5.89 -9.86 12.91
#